data_AF-A0A4Z0NDC4-F1
#
_entry.id   AF-A0A4Z0NDC4-F1
#
_cell.length_a   1.000
_cell.length_b   1.000
_cell.length_c   1.000
_cell.angle_alpha   90.00
_cell.angle_beta   90.00
_cell.angle_gamma   90.00
#
_symmetry.space_group_name_H-M   'P 1'
#
loop_
_entity.id
_entity.type
_entity.pdbx_description
1 polymer ?
#
loop_
_entity_poly.entity_id
_entity_poly.type
_entity_poly.pdbx_seq_one_letter_code
_entity_poly.pdbx_strand_id
1 'polypeptide(L)' 'MTAQITKRAAGIFASAAAAGALALGLGFAPTASAADGCGIGYHLDGPNCVLNVPGPGAHFVSPNCWINDNGDERCYAP' A
#
# COMPACT_ATOMS: atom_id res chain seq x y z
N MET A 1 -1.37 3.99 -46.15
CA MET A 1 -2.02 4.68 -45.01
C MET A 1 -2.54 3.73 -43.93
N THR A 2 -3.13 2.59 -44.30
CA THR A 2 -3.76 1.62 -43.37
C THR A 2 -2.83 1.11 -42.26
N ALA A 3 -1.60 0.71 -42.59
CA ALA A 3 -0.64 0.18 -41.62
C ALA A 3 -0.16 1.19 -40.55
N GLN A 4 -0.16 2.49 -40.88
CA GLN A 4 0.17 3.56 -39.93
C GLN A 4 -0.97 3.76 -38.90
N ILE A 5 -2.22 3.62 -39.34
CA ILE A 5 -3.41 3.71 -38.48
C ILE A 5 -3.45 2.51 -37.51
N THR A 6 -3.15 1.30 -38.01
CA THR A 6 -3.11 0.08 -37.19
C THR A 6 -2.04 0.14 -36.10
N LYS A 7 -0.84 0.67 -36.41
CA LYS A 7 0.24 0.85 -35.41
C LYS A 7 -0.14 1.86 -34.32
N ARG A 8 -0.79 2.96 -34.70
CA ARG A 8 -1.26 3.98 -33.73
C ARG A 8 -2.37 3.42 -32.82
N ALA A 9 -3.33 2.70 -33.39
CA ALA A 9 -4.38 2.03 -32.61
C ALA A 9 -3.77 1.02 -31.63
N ALA A 10 -2.85 0.17 -32.08
CA ALA A 10 -2.16 -0.79 -31.22
C ALA A 10 -1.39 -0.11 -30.07
N GLY A 11 -0.74 1.03 -30.33
CA GLY A 11 -0.07 1.82 -29.30
C GLY A 11 -1.03 2.38 -28.24
N ILE A 12 -2.18 2.90 -28.66
CA ILE A 12 -3.21 3.42 -27.73
C ILE A 12 -3.78 2.29 -26.87
N PHE A 13 -4.10 1.14 -27.48
CA PHE A 13 -4.60 -0.02 -26.75
C PHE A 13 -3.59 -0.55 -25.73
N ALA A 14 -2.30 -0.64 -26.11
CA ALA A 14 -1.26 -1.08 -25.19
C ALA A 14 -1.10 -0.12 -24.00
N SER A 15 -1.13 1.19 -24.24
CA SER A 15 -1.07 2.19 -23.17
C SER A 15 -2.30 2.13 -22.25
N ALA A 16 -3.50 1.94 -22.80
CA ALA A 16 -4.72 1.79 -22.01
C ALA A 16 -4.69 0.51 -21.15
N ALA A 17 -4.21 -0.61 -21.70
CA ALA A 17 -4.04 -1.85 -20.96
C ALA A 17 -3.01 -1.71 -19.83
N ALA A 18 -1.88 -1.05 -20.09
CA ALA A 18 -0.86 -0.81 -19.07
C ALA A 18 -1.37 0.11 -17.95
N ALA A 19 -2.09 1.19 -18.30
CA ALA A 19 -2.71 2.08 -17.33
C ALA A 19 -3.78 1.36 -16.48
N GLY A 20 -4.59 0.51 -17.11
CA GLY A 20 -5.58 -0.31 -16.41
C GLY A 20 -4.95 -1.31 -15.45
N ALA A 21 -3.87 -1.99 -15.87
CA ALA A 21 -3.13 -2.91 -15.02
C ALA A 21 -2.48 -2.21 -13.82
N LEU A 22 -1.92 -1.00 -14.02
CA LEU A 22 -1.36 -0.19 -12.94
C LEU A 22 -2.43 0.26 -11.95
N ALA A 23 -3.60 0.73 -12.44
CA ALA A 23 -4.70 1.16 -11.60
C ALA A 23 -5.27 0.00 -10.76
N LEU A 24 -5.40 -1.19 -11.36
CA LEU A 24 -5.78 -2.40 -10.64
C LEU A 24 -4.73 -2.75 -9.57
N GLY A 25 -3.44 -2.74 -9.94
CA GLY A 25 -2.34 -3.00 -8.99
C GLY A 25 -2.33 -2.04 -7.79
N LEU A 26 -2.57 -0.74 -8.03
CA LEU A 26 -2.69 0.28 -6.98
C LEU A 26 -3.93 0.10 -6.11
N GLY A 27 -5.03 -0.46 -6.65
CA GLY A 27 -6.24 -0.75 -5.89
C GLY A 27 -6.12 -2.01 -5.00
N PHE A 28 -5.26 -2.96 -5.36
CA PHE A 28 -4.96 -4.15 -4.55
C PHE A 28 -3.78 -3.98 -3.60
N ALA A 29 -2.91 -2.99 -3.85
CA ALA A 29 -1.96 -2.57 -2.85
C ALA A 29 -2.78 -2.15 -1.62
N PRO A 30 -2.49 -2.67 -0.42
CA PRO A 30 -3.05 -2.11 0.79
C PRO A 30 -2.75 -0.63 0.71
N THR A 31 -3.78 0.22 0.58
CA THR A 31 -3.64 1.61 0.97
C THR A 31 -3.41 1.53 2.45
N ALA A 32 -2.15 1.31 2.84
CA ALA A 32 -1.69 1.52 4.18
C ALA A 32 -1.98 3.00 4.37
N SER A 33 -3.18 3.32 4.88
CA SER A 33 -3.40 4.47 5.72
C SER A 33 -2.49 4.22 6.91
N ALA A 34 -1.20 4.35 6.67
CA ALA A 34 -0.17 4.12 7.64
C ALA A 34 -0.45 5.19 8.66
N ALA A 35 -0.93 4.74 9.82
CA ALA A 35 -1.00 5.58 10.99
C ALA A 35 -2.00 6.74 10.94
N ASP A 36 -3.12 6.61 10.22
CA ASP A 36 -4.12 7.70 10.09
C ASP A 36 -3.50 9.04 9.61
N GLY A 37 -2.48 8.94 8.75
CA GLY A 37 -1.75 10.10 8.22
C GLY A 37 -0.41 10.40 8.90
N CYS A 38 -0.03 9.65 9.93
CA CYS A 38 1.26 9.81 10.63
C CYS A 38 2.45 9.11 9.93
N GLY A 39 2.21 8.37 8.85
CA GLY A 39 3.26 7.72 8.06
C GLY A 39 3.61 6.31 8.54
N ILE A 40 4.51 5.64 7.79
CA ILE A 40 4.91 4.25 8.06
C ILE A 40 5.59 4.15 9.42
N GLY A 41 5.16 3.19 10.25
CA GLY A 41 5.76 2.91 11.55
C GLY A 41 5.16 3.66 12.74
N TYR A 42 4.19 4.54 12.51
CA TYR A 42 3.54 5.34 13.54
C TYR A 42 2.06 4.94 13.69
N HIS A 43 1.36 5.52 14.66
CA HIS A 43 -0.10 5.59 14.72
C HIS A 43 -0.51 6.91 15.37
N LEU A 44 -1.75 7.32 15.14
CA LEU A 44 -2.31 8.50 15.77
C LEU A 44 -2.80 8.14 17.19
N ASP A 45 -2.23 8.80 18.20
CA ASP A 45 -2.71 8.76 19.58
C ASP A 45 -3.15 10.17 19.98
N GLY A 46 -4.47 10.38 19.98
CA GLY A 46 -5.07 11.71 20.13
C GLY A 46 -4.60 12.66 19.00
N PRO A 47 -3.96 13.79 19.31
CA PRO A 47 -3.42 14.71 18.30
C PRO A 47 -1.99 14.37 17.85
N ASN A 48 -1.36 13.34 18.41
CA ASN A 48 0.08 13.07 18.23
C ASN A 48 0.32 11.82 17.39
N CYS A 49 1.38 11.88 16.58
CA CYS A 49 1.93 10.72 15.89
C CYS A 49 2.94 10.03 16.80
N VAL A 50 2.61 8.83 17.28
CA VAL A 50 3.45 8.06 18.18
C VAL A 50 3.96 6.80 17.49
N LEU A 51 5.13 6.31 17.92
CA LEU A 51 5.68 5.08 17.38
C LEU A 51 4.68 3.95 17.62
N ASN A 52 4.45 3.15 16.58
CA ASN A 52 3.54 2.01 16.66
C ASN A 52 4.19 0.90 17.47
N VAL A 53 4.33 1.01 18.79
CA VAL A 53 4.95 -0.02 19.64
C VAL A 53 3.98 -1.21 19.87
N PRO A 54 4.47 -2.43 20.12
CA PRO A 54 3.61 -3.58 20.37
C PRO A 54 2.91 -3.40 21.72
N GLY A 55 1.58 -3.43 21.70
CA GLY A 55 0.76 -3.40 22.91
C GLY A 55 0.70 -4.75 23.63
N PRO A 56 0.00 -4.83 24.78
CA PRO A 56 -0.33 -6.10 25.40
C PRO A 56 -1.02 -7.04 24.41
N GLY A 57 -0.70 -8.34 24.46
CA GLY A 57 -1.28 -9.35 23.54
C GLY A 57 -0.64 -9.41 22.16
N ALA A 58 0.17 -8.41 21.77
CA ALA A 58 0.91 -8.45 20.52
C ALA A 58 1.89 -9.62 20.46
N HIS A 59 1.94 -10.32 19.33
CA HIS A 59 2.88 -11.41 19.10
C HIS A 59 3.83 -11.10 17.95
N PHE A 60 5.10 -11.47 18.15
CA PHE A 60 6.16 -11.25 17.18
C PHE A 60 5.91 -12.05 15.89
N VAL A 61 6.14 -11.40 14.74
CA VAL A 61 6.09 -12.05 13.42
C VAL A 61 7.47 -12.02 12.77
N SER A 62 8.09 -10.84 12.70
CA SER A 62 9.39 -10.63 12.06
C SER A 62 10.07 -9.40 12.66
N PRO A 63 11.37 -9.15 12.37
CA PRO A 63 12.05 -7.96 12.88
C PRO A 63 11.25 -6.70 12.55
N ASN A 64 10.97 -5.90 13.56
CA ASN A 64 10.15 -4.69 13.48
C ASN A 64 8.66 -4.91 13.18
N CYS A 65 8.12 -6.13 13.26
CA CYS A 65 6.71 -6.42 12.98
C CYS A 65 6.06 -7.38 14.01
N TRP A 66 4.78 -7.17 14.28
CA TRP A 66 3.94 -7.95 15.19
C TRP A 66 2.49 -7.96 14.71
N ILE A 67 1.70 -8.88 15.26
CA ILE A 67 0.25 -8.89 15.07
C ILE A 67 -0.42 -8.50 16.39
N ASN A 68 -1.40 -7.60 16.32
CA ASN A 68 -2.21 -7.18 17.47
C ASN A 68 -3.32 -8.21 17.78
N ASP A 69 -4.08 -7.98 18.86
CA ASP A 69 -5.20 -8.85 19.26
C ASP A 69 -6.34 -8.87 18.22
N ASN A 70 -6.40 -7.88 17.33
CA ASN A 70 -7.36 -7.80 16.23
C ASN A 70 -6.93 -8.62 15.01
N GLY A 71 -5.73 -9.21 15.01
CA GLY A 71 -5.18 -9.95 13.87
C GLY A 71 -4.54 -9.08 12.80
N ASP A 72 -4.38 -7.77 13.04
CA ASP A 72 -3.72 -6.86 12.10
C ASP A 72 -2.20 -6.94 12.26
N GLU A 73 -1.50 -7.14 11.15
CA GLU A 73 -0.05 -6.98 11.11
C GLU A 73 0.32 -5.49 11.18
N ARG A 74 1.28 -5.19 12.03
CA ARG A 74 1.75 -3.85 12.39
C ARG A 74 3.28 -3.88 12.39
N CYS A 75 3.91 -2.88 11.78
CA CYS A 75 5.37 -2.76 11.75
C CYS A 75 5.83 -1.35 12.16
N TYR A 76 7.06 -1.23 12.68
CA TYR A 76 7.79 0.04 12.79
C TYR A 76 8.56 0.31 11.48
N ALA A 77 8.84 1.59 11.18
CA ALA A 77 9.79 1.91 10.11
C ALA A 77 11.21 1.46 10.52
N PRO A 78 12.04 0.98 9.57
CA PRO A 78 13.43 0.59 9.83
C PRO A 78 14.32 1.77 10.24
#